data_AF-A0A937VVA6-F1
#
_entry.id   AF-A0A937VVA6-F1
#
_cell.length_a   1.000
_cell.length_b   1.000
_cell.length_c   1.000
_cell.angle_alpha   90.00
_cell.angle_beta   90.00
_cell.angle_gamma   90.00
#
_symmetry.space_group_name_H-M   'P 1'
#
loop_
_entity.id
_entity.type
_entity.pdbx_description
1 polymer ?
#
loop_
_entity_poly.entity_id
_entity_poly.type
_entity_poly.pdbx_seq_one_letter_code
_entity_poly.pdbx_strand_id
1 'polypeptide(L)'
;MTPAVNMHFVGGILLVAGTTIGAGMLALPVITSFGGFLPSVLIFLFCWLIMLCSAFFFLDVNLSVKGEPNFISMVSKTLGEKGKGISWILYLLLMYSLLAAYISASA
;
A
#
# COMPACT_ATOMS: atom_id res chain seq x y z
N MET A 1 1.91 4.25 37.61
CA MET A 1 1.36 3.31 36.61
C MET A 1 1.16 4.10 35.31
N THR A 2 2.23 4.38 34.59
CA THR A 2 2.20 5.09 33.31
C THR A 2 2.49 4.07 32.22
N PRO A 3 1.61 3.89 31.21
CA PRO A 3 1.90 3.00 30.10
C PRO A 3 3.00 3.66 29.25
N ALA A 4 4.23 3.14 29.34
CA ALA A 4 5.28 3.48 28.40
C ALA A 4 4.86 2.96 27.03
N VAL A 5 4.28 3.83 26.22
CA VAL A 5 3.95 3.56 24.82
C VAL A 5 5.26 3.18 24.12
N ASN A 6 5.30 1.96 23.59
CA ASN A 6 6.50 1.42 22.94
C ASN A 6 6.75 2.21 21.65
N MET A 7 7.78 3.06 21.64
CA MET A 7 8.09 4.01 20.55
C MET A 7 8.18 3.32 19.18
N HIS A 8 8.60 2.05 19.15
CA HIS A 8 8.71 1.27 17.91
C HIS A 8 7.34 0.92 17.31
N PHE A 9 6.34 0.65 18.16
CA PHE A 9 4.99 0.32 17.70
C PHE A 9 4.29 1.55 17.11
N VAL A 10 4.38 2.69 17.81
CA VAL A 10 3.82 3.96 17.30
C VAL A 10 4.60 4.46 16.09
N GLY A 11 5.92 4.30 16.08
CA GLY A 11 6.76 4.62 14.92
C GLY A 11 6.37 3.83 13.67
N GLY A 12 6.09 2.53 13.81
CA GLY A 12 5.60 1.70 12.72
C GLY A 12 4.24 2.16 12.18
N ILE A 13 3.28 2.47 13.06
CA ILE A 13 1.96 2.98 12.67
C ILE A 13 2.09 4.30 11.92
N LEU A 14 2.93 5.21 12.40
CA LEU A 14 3.12 6.53 11.79
C LEU A 14 3.79 6.42 10.42
N LEU A 15 4.75 5.50 10.25
CA LEU A 15 5.39 5.23 8.97
C LEU A 15 4.38 4.75 7.93
N VAL A 16 3.54 3.77 8.28
CA VAL A 16 2.49 3.26 7.39
C VAL A 16 1.45 4.33 7.08
N ALA A 17 1.01 5.10 8.08
CA ALA A 17 0.08 6.20 7.86
C ALA A 17 0.66 7.26 6.90
N GLY A 18 1.93 7.62 7.08
CA GLY A 18 2.63 8.61 6.26
C GLY A 18 2.86 8.18 4.82
N THR A 19 3.13 6.90 4.56
CA THR A 19 3.29 6.39 3.18
C THR A 19 1.96 6.22 2.45
N THR A 20 0.86 6.03 3.19
CA THR A 20 -0.48 5.89 2.62
C THR A 20 -1.10 7.26 2.29
N ILE A 21 -0.80 8.29 3.09
CA ILE A 21 -1.25 9.68 2.83
C ILE A 21 -0.28 10.34 1.83
N GLY A 22 -0.59 10.23 0.54
CA GLY A 22 0.17 10.84 -0.55
C GLY A 22 -0.55 11.99 -1.25
N ALA A 23 0.14 12.65 -2.19
CA ALA A 23 -0.43 13.73 -3.02
C ALA A 23 -1.72 13.32 -3.76
N GLY A 24 -1.83 12.04 -4.14
CA GLY A 24 -3.02 11.49 -4.77
C GLY A 24 -4.27 11.61 -3.90
N MET A 25 -4.16 11.56 -2.57
CA MET A 25 -5.31 11.62 -1.67
C MET A 25 -5.97 13.01 -1.65
N LEU A 26 -5.20 14.06 -1.90
CA LEU A 26 -5.71 15.44 -2.02
C LEU A 26 -6.45 15.67 -3.35
N ALA A 27 -6.09 14.93 -4.40
CA ALA A 27 -6.72 15.02 -5.71
C ALA A 27 -8.08 14.28 -5.79
N LEU A 28 -8.26 13.23 -4.99
CA LEU A 28 -9.47 12.40 -4.96
C LEU A 28 -10.80 13.16 -4.73
N PRO A 29 -10.92 14.10 -3.77
CA PRO A 29 -12.18 14.81 -3.56
C PRO A 29 -12.55 15.73 -4.74
N VAL A 30 -11.55 16.28 -5.44
CA VAL A 30 -11.77 17.16 -6.60
C VAL A 30 -12.39 16.38 -7.76
N ILE A 31 -11.82 15.23 -8.12
CA ILE A 31 -12.33 14.39 -9.21
C ILE A 31 -13.67 13.73 -8.87
N THR A 32 -13.91 13.46 -7.59
CA THR A 32 -15.10 12.75 -7.11
C THR A 32 -16.30 13.67 -6.88
N SER A 33 -16.07 15.00 -6.86
CA SER A 33 -17.12 16.01 -6.69
C SER A 33 -18.24 15.94 -7.74
N PHE A 34 -17.93 15.47 -8.95
CA PHE A 34 -18.89 15.32 -10.05
C PHE A 34 -19.89 14.15 -9.86
N GLY A 35 -19.54 13.14 -9.06
CA GLY A 35 -20.34 11.90 -8.90
C GLY A 35 -21.39 11.94 -7.78
N GLY A 36 -21.41 12.99 -6.97
CA GLY A 36 -22.26 13.12 -5.78
C GLY A 36 -21.60 12.57 -4.50
N PHE A 37 -21.96 13.13 -3.34
CA PHE A 37 -21.30 12.83 -2.06
C PHE A 37 -21.59 11.41 -1.57
N LEU A 38 -22.87 11.01 -1.55
CA LEU A 38 -23.30 9.73 -0.99
C LEU A 38 -22.75 8.49 -1.74
N PRO A 39 -22.81 8.39 -3.08
CA PRO A 39 -22.24 7.24 -3.80
C PRO A 39 -20.72 7.16 -3.66
N SER A 40 -20.06 8.31 -3.61
CA SER A 40 -18.61 8.41 -3.45
C SER A 40 -18.12 7.90 -2.11
N VAL A 41 -18.79 8.26 -1.01
CA VAL A 41 -18.47 7.76 0.34
C VAL A 41 -18.64 6.24 0.40
N LEU A 42 -19.70 5.69 -0.20
CA LEU A 42 -19.93 4.23 -0.24
C LEU A 42 -18.79 3.50 -0.98
N ILE A 43 -18.35 4.02 -2.13
CA ILE A 43 -17.24 3.45 -2.91
C ILE A 43 -15.93 3.55 -2.14
N PHE A 44 -15.65 4.68 -1.47
CA PHE A 44 -14.46 4.81 -0.62
C PHE A 44 -14.46 3.82 0.53
N LEU A 45 -15.60 3.63 1.20
CA LEU A 45 -15.73 2.69 2.31
C LEU A 45 -15.55 1.24 1.83
N PHE A 46 -16.12 0.89 0.67
CA PHE A 46 -15.92 -0.43 0.05
C PHE A 46 -14.47 -0.67 -0.36
N CYS A 47 -13.82 0.31 -1.01
CA CYS A 47 -12.41 0.26 -1.38
C CYS A 47 -11.51 0.11 -0.14
N TRP A 48 -11.82 0.85 0.92
CA TRP A 48 -11.11 0.76 2.20
C TRP A 48 -11.21 -0.64 2.81
N LEU A 49 -12.40 -1.26 2.81
CA LEU A 49 -12.57 -2.64 3.29
C LEU A 49 -11.76 -3.64 2.46
N ILE A 50 -11.76 -3.53 1.14
CA ILE A 50 -10.96 -4.42 0.27
C ILE A 50 -9.46 -4.25 0.53
N MET A 51 -8.98 -3.01 0.66
CA MET A 51 -7.58 -2.75 0.99
C MET A 51 -7.21 -3.30 2.37
N LEU A 52 -8.09 -3.17 3.37
CA LEU A 52 -7.87 -3.71 4.71
C LEU A 52 -7.79 -5.24 4.71
N CYS A 53 -8.69 -5.92 4.00
CA CYS A 53 -8.62 -7.37 3.81
C CYS A 53 -7.32 -7.81 3.12
N SER A 54 -6.89 -7.06 2.10
CA SER A 54 -5.64 -7.33 1.38
C SER A 54 -4.42 -7.14 2.28
N ALA A 55 -4.41 -6.12 3.13
CA ALA A 55 -3.34 -5.87 4.09
C ALA A 55 -3.26 -6.99 5.15
N PHE A 56 -4.39 -7.54 5.59
CA PHE A 56 -4.41 -8.68 6.51
C PHE A 56 -3.81 -9.93 5.87
N PHE A 57 -4.18 -10.23 4.62
CA PHE A 57 -3.59 -11.35 3.87
C PHE A 57 -2.09 -11.14 3.66
N PHE A 58 -1.67 -9.92 3.32
CA PHE A 58 -0.26 -9.59 3.19
C PHE A 58 0.49 -9.79 4.50
N LEU A 59 -0.09 -9.39 5.64
CA LEU A 59 0.49 -9.59 6.97
C LEU A 59 0.68 -11.08 7.28
N ASP A 60 -0.30 -11.93 6.95
CA ASP A 60 -0.21 -13.38 7.17
C ASP A 60 0.94 -14.01 6.38
N VAL A 61 1.06 -13.66 5.09
CA VAL A 61 2.20 -14.07 4.25
C VAL A 61 3.51 -13.55 4.82
N ASN A 62 3.53 -12.32 5.33
CA ASN A 62 4.73 -11.73 5.94
C ASN A 62 5.20 -12.50 7.19
N LEU A 63 4.26 -12.96 8.01
CA LEU A 63 4.57 -13.75 9.20
C LEU A 63 4.94 -15.20 8.86
N SER A 64 4.35 -15.78 7.81
CA SER A 64 4.62 -17.15 7.38
C SER A 64 6.02 -17.31 6.76
N VAL A 65 6.56 -16.28 6.11
CA VAL A 65 7.90 -16.34 5.51
C VAL A 65 8.96 -15.99 6.55
N LYS A 66 9.53 -17.02 7.20
CA LYS A 66 10.76 -16.90 7.98
C LYS A 66 11.95 -16.76 7.02
N GLY A 67 12.40 -15.54 6.74
CA GLY A 67 13.55 -15.27 5.87
C GLY A 67 13.72 -13.80 5.48
N GLU A 68 14.74 -13.52 4.67
CA GLU A 68 15.13 -12.15 4.27
C GLU A 68 13.96 -11.30 3.74
N PRO A 69 13.83 -10.03 4.18
CA PRO A 69 12.64 -9.20 3.98
C PRO A 69 12.60 -8.51 2.60
N ASN A 70 12.86 -9.25 1.53
CA ASN A 70 12.72 -8.73 0.17
C ASN A 70 11.39 -9.19 -0.43
N PHE A 71 10.55 -8.26 -0.88
CA PHE A 71 9.24 -8.55 -1.50
C PHE A 71 9.35 -9.59 -2.63
N ILE A 72 10.38 -9.47 -3.47
CA ILE A 72 10.65 -10.40 -4.58
C ILE A 72 11.04 -11.80 -4.06
N SER A 73 11.74 -11.88 -2.94
CA SER A 73 12.11 -13.15 -2.29
C SER A 73 10.90 -13.82 -1.61
N MET A 74 10.04 -13.00 -0.99
CA MET A 74 8.77 -13.43 -0.38
C MET A 74 7.79 -13.99 -1.42
N VAL A 75 7.65 -13.32 -2.56
CA VAL A 75 6.88 -13.83 -3.69
C VAL A 75 7.49 -15.12 -4.23
N SER A 76 8.81 -15.22 -4.34
CA SER A 76 9.47 -16.44 -4.80
C SER A 76 9.17 -17.64 -3.90
N LYS A 77 9.06 -17.45 -2.58
CA LYS A 77 8.71 -18.50 -1.62
C LYS A 77 7.22 -18.86 -1.60
N THR A 78 6.34 -17.90 -1.87
CA THR A 78 4.88 -18.10 -1.80
C THR A 78 4.29 -18.57 -3.14
N LEU A 79 4.83 -18.10 -4.27
CA LEU A 79 4.28 -18.28 -5.62
C LEU A 79 5.23 -19.02 -6.58
N GLY A 80 6.46 -19.32 -6.15
CA GLY A 80 7.49 -20.02 -6.94
C GLY A 80 8.29 -19.11 -7.89
N GLU A 81 9.25 -19.69 -8.60
CA GLU A 81 10.18 -18.96 -9.49
C GLU A 81 9.53 -18.30 -10.70
N LYS A 82 8.44 -18.88 -11.23
CA LYS A 82 7.65 -18.26 -12.31
C LYS A 82 6.96 -16.97 -11.85
N GLY A 83 6.46 -16.95 -10.61
CA GLY A 83 5.85 -15.77 -9.99
C GLY A 83 6.85 -14.66 -9.71
N LYS A 84 8.09 -15.02 -9.32
CA LYS A 84 9.18 -14.07 -9.10
C LYS A 84 9.45 -13.19 -10.33
N GLY A 85 9.49 -13.79 -11.53
CA GLY A 85 9.73 -13.07 -12.77
C GLY A 85 8.63 -12.03 -13.07
N ILE A 86 7.37 -12.45 -12.99
CA ILE A 86 6.21 -11.56 -13.19
C ILE A 86 6.22 -10.41 -12.18
N SER A 87 6.42 -10.70 -10.88
CA SER A 87 6.37 -9.69 -9.84
C SER A 87 7.55 -8.73 -9.92
N TRP A 88 8.72 -9.19 -10.35
CA TRP A 88 9.87 -8.31 -10.56
C TRP A 88 9.60 -7.27 -11.67
N ILE A 89 9.03 -7.72 -12.79
CA ILE A 89 8.65 -6.83 -13.91
C ILE A 89 7.55 -5.85 -13.50
N LEU A 90 6.50 -6.32 -12.81
CA LEU A 90 5.44 -5.46 -12.30
C LEU A 90 5.97 -4.42 -11.30
N TYR A 91 6.90 -4.81 -10.43
CA TYR A 91 7.50 -3.90 -9.46
C TYR A 91 8.31 -2.78 -10.14
N LEU A 92 9.11 -3.12 -11.16
CA LEU A 92 9.84 -2.13 -11.95
C LEU A 92 8.91 -1.19 -12.70
N LEU A 93 7.86 -1.73 -13.32
CA LEU A 93 6.86 -0.94 -14.04
C LEU A 93 6.14 0.02 -13.09
N LEU A 94 5.74 -0.44 -11.90
CA LEU A 94 5.10 0.37 -10.89
C LEU A 94 6.01 1.53 -10.46
N MET A 95 7.27 1.25 -10.12
CA MET A 95 8.23 2.28 -9.72
C MET A 95 8.50 3.30 -10.85
N TYR A 96 8.60 2.83 -12.09
CA TYR A 96 8.77 3.71 -13.25
C TYR A 96 7.55 4.62 -13.46
N SER A 97 6.34 4.06 -13.42
CA SER A 97 5.10 4.85 -13.51
C SER A 97 4.98 5.87 -12.37
N LEU A 98 5.38 5.50 -11.16
CA LEU A 98 5.35 6.41 -10.01
C LEU A 98 6.34 7.56 -10.22
N LEU A 99 7.57 7.27 -10.64
CA LEU A 99 8.58 8.29 -10.94
C LEU A 99 8.09 9.23 -12.06
N ALA A 100 7.53 8.68 -13.14
CA ALA A 100 6.97 9.47 -14.23
C ALA A 100 5.81 10.36 -13.76
N ALA A 101 4.89 9.84 -12.94
CA ALA A 101 3.79 10.61 -12.38
C ALA A 101 4.28 11.74 -11.46
N TYR A 102 5.29 11.49 -10.63
CA TYR A 102 5.90 12.52 -9.78
C TYR A 102 6.58 13.61 -10.60
N ILE A 103 7.28 13.26 -11.68
CA ILE A 103 7.89 14.24 -12.59
C ILE A 103 6.81 15.06 -13.30
N SER A 104 5.80 14.40 -13.87
CA SER A 104 4.69 15.09 -14.57
C SER A 104 3.83 15.95 -13.66
N ALA A 105 3.63 15.57 -12.40
CA ALA A 105 2.90 16.40 -11.43
C ALA A 105 3.72 17.61 -10.95
N SER A 106 5.05 17.60 -11.15
CA SER A 106 5.93 18.71 -10.80
C SER A 106 6.14 19.73 -11.92
N ALA A 107 5.56 19.50 -13.10
CA ALA A 107 5.57 20.39 -14.27
C ALA A 107 4.23 21.12 -14.40
#